data_AF-A0A538AXL8-F1
#
_entry.id   AF-A0A538AXL8-F1
#
_cell.length_a   1.000
_cell.length_b   1.000
_cell.length_c   1.000
_cell.angle_alpha   90.00
_cell.angle_beta   90.00
_cell.angle_gamma   90.00
#
_symmetry.space_group_name_H-M   'P 1'
#
loop_
_entity.id
_entity.type
_entity.pdbx_description
1 polymer ?
#
loop_
_entity_poly.entity_id
_entity_poly.type
_entity_poly.pdbx_seq_one_letter_code
_entity_poly.pdbx_strand_id
1 'polypeptide(L)'
;MSTVEERITIDRPVDDVYRLLSHEETDWLQTFLRLAAHKGEKAGADLRARLKPGLRVTHADGPRTIEVTLGRPTVLVEGNAIEIPIRLQTNGYRCVFPELEGRLLLSRSKGESSSLSLLGAYREPEPVTGGIDDSLVSQHAAQTTVRDLLANLCVAMESESSRNTLVDGSS
;
A
#
# COMPACT_ATOMS: atom_id res chain seq x y z
N MET A 1 -2.23 18.70 3.61
CA MET A 1 -2.23 17.24 3.39
C MET A 1 -1.08 16.91 2.48
N SER A 2 -0.40 15.79 2.74
CA SER A 2 0.74 15.33 1.95
C SER A 2 0.29 14.22 1.01
N THR A 3 1.04 13.96 -0.05
CA THR A 3 0.63 13.02 -1.11
C THR A 3 1.64 11.91 -1.30
N VAL A 4 1.16 10.73 -1.70
CA VAL A 4 1.99 9.58 -2.07
C VAL A 4 1.47 8.97 -3.35
N GLU A 5 2.38 8.59 -4.23
CA GLU A 5 2.10 7.87 -5.46
C GLU A 5 3.17 6.80 -5.64
N GLU A 6 2.74 5.55 -5.83
CA GLU A 6 3.63 4.46 -6.23
C GLU A 6 2.91 3.61 -7.29
N ARG A 7 3.70 2.92 -8.12
CA ARG A 7 3.21 2.06 -9.20
C ARG A 7 4.05 0.78 -9.26
N ILE A 8 3.39 -0.32 -9.61
CA ILE A 8 4.03 -1.58 -9.93
C ILE A 8 3.39 -2.19 -11.19
N THR A 9 4.19 -2.96 -11.94
CA THR A 9 3.70 -3.81 -13.02
C THR A 9 3.50 -5.21 -12.46
N ILE A 10 2.37 -5.83 -12.80
CA ILE A 10 2.00 -7.19 -12.44
C ILE A 10 1.94 -8.01 -13.72
N ASP A 11 2.61 -9.15 -13.77
CA ASP A 11 2.62 -10.06 -14.93
C ASP A 11 1.33 -10.89 -15.02
N ARG A 12 0.20 -10.20 -15.06
CA ARG A 12 -1.15 -10.77 -15.19
C ARG A 12 -2.08 -9.84 -15.98
N PRO A 13 -3.07 -10.40 -16.71
CA PRO A 13 -4.11 -9.63 -17.37
C PRO A 13 -4.92 -8.78 -16.39
N VAL A 14 -5.42 -7.64 -16.88
CA VAL A 14 -6.13 -6.65 -16.06
C VAL A 14 -7.37 -7.23 -15.38
N ASP A 15 -8.09 -8.11 -16.09
CA ASP A 15 -9.31 -8.73 -15.58
C ASP A 15 -9.03 -9.75 -14.46
N ASP A 16 -7.87 -10.42 -14.51
CA ASP A 16 -7.43 -11.33 -13.45
C ASP A 16 -7.06 -10.56 -12.18
N VAL A 17 -6.28 -9.49 -12.33
CA VAL A 17 -5.88 -8.62 -11.20
C VAL A 17 -7.12 -7.96 -10.59
N TYR A 18 -8.05 -7.50 -11.42
CA TYR A 18 -9.31 -6.92 -10.95
C TYR A 18 -10.12 -7.94 -10.13
N ARG A 19 -10.28 -9.17 -10.63
CA ARG A 19 -11.00 -10.23 -9.93
C ARG A 19 -10.46 -10.44 -8.52
N LEU A 20 -9.14 -10.52 -8.37
CA LEU A 20 -8.48 -10.67 -7.08
C LEU A 20 -8.68 -9.48 -6.15
N LEU A 21 -8.60 -8.25 -6.68
CA LEU A 21 -8.83 -7.02 -5.92
C LEU A 21 -10.29 -6.81 -5.52
N SER A 22 -11.24 -7.38 -6.28
CA SER A 22 -12.67 -7.19 -6.12
C SER A 22 -13.35 -8.17 -5.16
N HIS A 23 -12.59 -9.04 -4.49
CA HIS A 23 -13.14 -9.92 -3.46
C HIS A 23 -13.85 -9.09 -2.38
N GLU A 24 -15.11 -9.44 -2.08
CA GLU A 24 -15.93 -8.71 -1.09
C GLU A 24 -15.29 -8.70 0.30
N GLU A 25 -14.54 -9.75 0.63
CA GLU A 25 -13.78 -9.86 1.87
C GLU A 25 -12.39 -9.24 1.72
N THR A 26 -12.11 -8.16 2.46
CA THR A 26 -10.80 -7.49 2.48
C THR A 26 -9.78 -8.14 3.43
N ASP A 27 -10.14 -9.23 4.10
CA ASP A 27 -9.32 -9.85 5.16
C ASP A 27 -7.97 -10.34 4.65
N TRP A 28 -7.90 -10.78 3.39
CA TRP A 28 -6.64 -11.18 2.75
C TRP A 28 -5.66 -10.00 2.61
N LEU A 29 -6.15 -8.77 2.44
CA LEU A 29 -5.33 -7.55 2.35
C LEU A 29 -4.69 -7.19 3.70
N GLN A 30 -5.35 -7.53 4.80
CA GLN A 30 -4.95 -7.10 6.14
C GLN A 30 -3.53 -7.53 6.50
N THR A 31 -3.14 -8.74 6.08
CA THR A 31 -1.78 -9.24 6.31
C THR A 31 -0.75 -8.38 5.58
N PHE A 32 -0.98 -8.05 4.31
CA PHE A 32 -0.06 -7.24 3.50
C PHE A 32 0.01 -5.79 3.99
N LEU A 33 -1.13 -5.22 4.36
CA LEU A 33 -1.23 -3.89 4.95
C LEU A 33 -0.43 -3.79 6.25
N ARG A 34 -0.57 -4.78 7.14
CA ARG A 34 0.16 -4.81 8.40
C ARG A 34 1.66 -4.88 8.17
N LEU A 35 2.12 -5.74 7.25
CA LEU A 35 3.54 -5.87 6.90
C LEU A 35 4.09 -4.54 6.33
N ALA A 36 3.37 -3.94 5.38
CA ALA A 36 3.74 -2.68 4.75
C ALA A 36 3.80 -1.51 5.76
N ALA A 37 2.83 -1.42 6.68
CA ALA A 37 2.83 -0.41 7.73
C ALA A 37 4.02 -0.61 8.70
N HIS A 38 4.34 -1.85 9.08
CA HIS A 38 5.50 -2.13 9.92
C HIS A 38 6.81 -1.75 9.23
N LYS A 39 6.92 -2.01 7.92
CA LYS A 39 8.11 -1.65 7.14
C LYS A 39 8.26 -0.14 7.00
N GLY A 40 7.18 0.58 6.71
CA GLY A 40 7.21 2.04 6.64
C GLY A 40 7.54 2.69 8.00
N GLU A 41 6.98 2.16 9.09
CA GLU A 41 7.30 2.61 10.45
C GLU A 41 8.80 2.46 10.75
N LYS A 42 9.37 1.30 10.43
CA LYS A 42 10.80 1.06 10.59
C LYS A 42 11.63 2.01 9.73
N ALA A 43 11.30 2.17 8.46
CA ALA A 43 12.02 3.06 7.55
C ALA A 43 11.99 4.53 8.02
N GLY A 44 10.83 4.99 8.50
CA GLY A 44 10.69 6.31 9.10
C GLY A 44 11.54 6.47 10.37
N ALA A 45 11.50 5.49 11.27
CA ALA A 45 12.32 5.49 12.48
C ALA A 45 13.83 5.51 12.18
N ASP A 46 14.28 4.71 11.20
CA ASP A 46 15.66 4.66 10.75
C ASP A 46 16.11 5.98 10.10
N LEU A 47 15.23 6.64 9.34
CA LEU A 47 15.51 7.99 8.82
C LEU A 47 15.57 9.02 9.95
N ARG A 48 14.65 8.99 10.91
CA ARG A 48 14.64 9.90 12.05
C ARG A 48 15.93 9.79 12.87
N ALA A 49 16.38 8.58 13.14
CA ALA A 49 17.62 8.34 13.89
C ALA A 49 18.85 8.92 13.19
N ARG A 50 18.87 8.95 11.85
CA ARG A 50 19.93 9.58 11.06
C ARG A 50 19.86 11.10 11.06
N LEU A 51 18.65 11.67 10.96
CA LEU A 51 18.45 13.13 10.93
C LEU A 51 18.64 13.78 12.31
N LYS A 52 18.25 13.09 13.38
CA LYS A 52 18.38 13.55 14.77
C LYS A 52 19.02 12.47 15.66
N PRO A 53 20.35 12.29 15.55
CA PRO A 53 21.07 11.37 16.43
C PRO A 53 20.83 11.72 17.90
N GLY A 54 20.47 10.72 18.72
CA GLY A 54 20.23 10.90 20.16
C GLY A 54 18.79 11.24 20.55
N LEU A 55 17.89 11.53 19.60
CA LEU A 55 16.47 11.69 19.90
C LEU A 55 15.86 10.33 20.29
N ARG A 56 15.48 10.20 21.56
CA ARG A 56 14.74 9.01 22.05
C ARG A 56 13.25 9.24 21.86
N VAL A 57 12.66 8.53 20.91
CA VAL A 57 11.21 8.48 20.74
C VAL A 57 10.72 7.20 21.39
N THR A 58 9.84 7.30 22.38
CA THR A 58 9.21 6.12 22.98
C THR A 58 8.28 5.47 21.95
N HIS A 59 8.30 4.13 21.92
CA HIS A 59 7.31 3.39 21.14
C HIS A 59 5.91 3.76 21.64
N ALA A 60 4.92 3.78 20.74
CA ALA A 60 3.54 3.96 21.17
C ALA A 60 3.15 2.76 22.05
N ASP A 61 2.71 3.04 23.28
CA ASP A 61 2.15 2.05 24.19
C ASP A 61 0.73 1.71 23.72
N GLY A 62 0.61 0.74 22.81
CA GLY A 62 -0.68 0.29 22.31
C GLY A 62 -0.58 -0.70 21.16
N PRO A 63 -1.66 -1.45 20.88
CA PRO A 63 -1.71 -2.34 19.72
C PRO A 63 -1.62 -1.50 18.44
N ARG A 64 -0.81 -1.98 17.48
CA ARG A 64 -0.70 -1.40 16.15
C ARG A 64 -1.74 -2.03 15.24
N THR A 65 -2.61 -1.22 14.66
CA THR A 65 -3.66 -1.67 13.75
C THR A 65 -3.65 -0.86 12.47
N ILE A 66 -4.08 -1.51 11.39
CA ILE A 66 -4.36 -0.88 10.10
C ILE A 66 -5.71 -1.43 9.64
N GLU A 67 -6.57 -0.54 9.18
CA GLU A 67 -7.89 -0.84 8.64
C GLU A 67 -7.95 -0.34 7.20
N VAL A 68 -8.65 -1.09 6.35
CA VAL A 68 -8.84 -0.75 4.94
C VAL A 68 -10.33 -0.71 4.62
N THR A 69 -10.72 0.28 3.84
CA THR A 69 -12.01 0.31 3.16
C THR A 69 -11.76 0.46 1.67
N LEU A 70 -12.28 -0.47 0.88
CA LEU A 70 -12.33 -0.34 -0.57
C LEU A 70 -13.71 0.18 -0.97
N GLY A 71 -13.72 1.21 -1.81
CA GLY A 71 -14.93 1.74 -2.42
C GLY A 71 -15.36 0.91 -3.63
N ARG A 72 -16.52 1.28 -4.18
CA ARG A 72 -17.05 0.62 -5.39
C ARG A 72 -16.10 0.87 -6.59
N PRO A 73 -15.67 -0.18 -7.30
CA PRO A 73 -14.88 -0.02 -8.52
C PRO A 73 -15.64 0.77 -9.60
N THR A 74 -14.92 1.64 -10.30
CA THR A 74 -15.41 2.41 -11.43
C THR A 74 -14.53 2.16 -12.65
N VAL A 75 -15.15 1.77 -13.76
CA VAL A 75 -14.46 1.59 -15.04
C VAL A 75 -14.21 2.98 -15.66
N LEU A 76 -12.95 3.27 -15.95
CA LEU A 76 -12.49 4.51 -16.57
C LEU A 76 -12.10 4.26 -18.04
N VAL A 77 -12.14 5.34 -18.84
CA VAL A 77 -11.62 5.42 -20.23
C VAL A 77 -11.98 4.20 -21.09
N GLU A 78 -13.22 4.14 -21.58
CA GLU A 78 -13.71 3.10 -22.53
C GLU A 78 -13.37 1.64 -22.14
N GLY A 79 -13.16 1.34 -20.85
CA GLY A 79 -12.82 0.00 -20.37
C GLY A 79 -11.33 -0.31 -20.22
N ASN A 80 -10.44 0.68 -20.40
CA ASN A 80 -8.99 0.45 -20.33
C ASN A 80 -8.37 0.62 -18.94
N ALA A 81 -9.12 1.16 -17.99
CA ALA A 81 -8.68 1.29 -16.61
C ALA A 81 -9.83 1.08 -15.62
N ILE A 82 -9.48 0.67 -14.41
CA ILE A 82 -10.39 0.47 -13.28
C ILE A 82 -9.85 1.27 -12.11
N GLU A 83 -10.68 2.12 -11.53
CA GLU A 83 -10.38 2.87 -10.32
C GLU A 83 -11.14 2.25 -9.14
N ILE A 84 -10.44 1.96 -8.05
CA ILE A 84 -11.02 1.47 -6.80
C ILE A 84 -10.64 2.48 -5.71
N PRO A 85 -11.59 3.26 -5.16
CA PRO A 85 -11.31 4.13 -4.03
C PRO A 85 -10.76 3.32 -2.85
N ILE A 86 -9.78 3.85 -2.14
CA ILE A 86 -9.19 3.19 -0.97
C ILE A 86 -9.03 4.19 0.16
N ARG A 87 -9.43 3.77 1.37
CA ARG A 87 -9.12 4.48 2.61
C ARG A 87 -8.36 3.54 3.53
N LEU A 88 -7.26 4.04 4.09
CA LEU A 88 -6.45 3.36 5.09
C LEU A 88 -6.46 4.17 6.38
N GLN A 89 -6.69 3.51 7.50
CA GLN A 89 -6.60 4.12 8.83
C GLN A 89 -5.59 3.33 9.65
N THR A 90 -4.64 4.01 10.29
CA THR A 90 -3.64 3.36 11.13
C THR A 90 -3.65 3.91 12.54
N ASN A 91 -3.35 3.05 13.51
CA ASN A 91 -3.24 3.40 14.92
C ASN A 91 -1.96 2.82 15.53
N GLY A 92 -1.37 3.52 16.50
CA GLY A 92 -0.15 3.10 17.19
C GLY A 92 1.16 3.23 16.41
N TYR A 93 1.13 3.83 15.20
CA TYR A 93 2.32 4.15 14.40
C TYR A 93 2.77 5.60 14.65
N ARG A 94 4.09 5.85 14.61
CA ARG A 94 4.69 7.18 14.88
C ARG A 94 5.24 7.85 13.62
N CYS A 95 5.42 7.09 12.55
CA CYS A 95 5.95 7.59 11.28
C CYS A 95 4.95 7.40 10.15
N VAL A 96 4.18 6.31 10.17
CA VAL A 96 3.13 6.04 9.19
C VAL A 96 1.95 6.98 9.42
N PHE A 97 1.32 7.39 8.32
CA PHE A 97 0.11 8.21 8.34
C PHE A 97 -0.98 7.57 9.20
N PRO A 98 -1.68 8.33 10.07
CA PRO A 98 -2.89 7.83 10.74
C PRO A 98 -4.06 7.65 9.76
N GLU A 99 -4.04 8.33 8.62
CA GLU A 99 -5.09 8.25 7.60
C GLU A 99 -4.54 8.55 6.22
N LEU A 100 -4.92 7.72 5.24
CA LEU A 100 -4.70 7.92 3.81
C LEU A 100 -6.01 7.69 3.07
N GLU A 101 -6.37 8.64 2.22
CA GLU A 101 -7.49 8.53 1.28
C GLU A 101 -6.94 8.62 -0.14
N GLY A 102 -7.37 7.70 -1.00
CA GLY A 102 -6.82 7.61 -2.34
C GLY A 102 -7.60 6.68 -3.24
N ARG A 103 -6.89 6.22 -4.26
CA ARG A 103 -7.40 5.32 -5.28
C ARG A 103 -6.33 4.33 -5.71
N LEU A 104 -6.74 3.08 -5.88
CA LEU A 104 -6.03 2.12 -6.69
C LEU A 104 -6.46 2.32 -8.14
N LEU A 105 -5.50 2.54 -9.03
CA LEU A 105 -5.72 2.60 -10.46
C LEU A 105 -5.05 1.39 -11.11
N LEU A 106 -5.89 0.53 -11.67
CA LEU A 106 -5.51 -0.66 -12.40
C LEU A 106 -5.72 -0.39 -13.90
N SER A 107 -4.68 -0.57 -14.71
CA SER A 107 -4.77 -0.36 -16.16
C SER A 107 -3.99 -1.43 -16.91
N ARG A 108 -4.33 -1.61 -18.19
CA ARG A 108 -3.51 -2.44 -19.08
C ARG A 108 -2.11 -1.84 -19.22
N SER A 109 -1.10 -2.70 -19.22
CA SER A 109 0.28 -2.36 -19.56
C SER A 109 0.63 -3.05 -20.89
N LYS A 110 1.90 -2.98 -21.33
CA LYS A 110 2.33 -3.63 -22.58
C LYS A 110 2.21 -5.16 -22.45
N GLY A 111 1.71 -5.81 -23.51
CA GLY A 111 1.50 -7.26 -23.52
C GLY A 111 0.33 -7.68 -22.63
N GLU A 112 0.46 -8.85 -21.99
CA GLU A 112 -0.54 -9.41 -21.06
C GLU A 112 -0.35 -8.93 -19.61
N SER A 113 0.43 -7.86 -19.40
CA SER A 113 0.70 -7.31 -18.07
C SER A 113 -0.25 -6.19 -17.69
N SER A 114 -0.36 -5.95 -16.38
CA SER A 114 -1.16 -4.86 -15.81
C SER A 114 -0.28 -3.90 -15.03
N SER A 115 -0.70 -2.63 -14.97
CA SER A 115 -0.12 -1.62 -14.08
C SER A 115 -1.09 -1.38 -12.94
N LEU A 116 -0.63 -1.57 -11.70
CA LEU A 116 -1.35 -1.20 -10.48
C LEU A 116 -0.64 -0.01 -9.84
N SER A 117 -1.38 1.06 -9.57
CA SER A 117 -0.87 2.24 -8.88
C SER A 117 -1.76 2.62 -7.71
N LEU A 118 -1.16 3.17 -6.67
CA LEU A 118 -1.87 3.78 -5.55
C LEU A 118 -1.48 5.25 -5.51
N LEU A 119 -2.48 6.12 -5.69
CA LEU A 119 -2.36 7.56 -5.50
C LEU A 119 -3.24 7.96 -4.32
N GLY A 120 -2.68 8.66 -3.34
CA GLY A 120 -3.44 9.10 -2.18
C GLY A 120 -2.91 10.37 -1.54
N ALA A 121 -3.80 11.05 -0.83
CA ALA A 121 -3.49 12.09 0.11
C ALA A 121 -3.54 11.50 1.52
N TYR A 122 -2.62 11.90 2.39
CA TYR A 122 -2.54 11.42 3.75
C TYR A 122 -2.38 12.56 4.75
N ARG A 123 -2.86 12.32 5.97
CA ARG A 123 -2.57 13.16 7.13
C ARG A 123 -1.20 12.78 7.68
N GLU A 124 -0.31 13.74 7.89
CA GLU A 124 0.95 13.47 8.57
C GLU A 124 0.69 13.06 10.03
N PRO A 125 1.47 12.14 10.62
CA PRO A 125 1.37 11.83 12.04
C PRO A 125 1.72 13.06 12.87
N GLU A 126 1.39 13.01 14.17
CA GLU A 126 1.78 14.08 15.08
C GLU A 126 3.30 14.31 15.03
N PRO A 127 3.75 15.57 14.87
CA PRO A 127 5.17 15.87 14.76
C PRO A 127 5.88 15.54 16.08
N VAL A 128 7.07 14.97 15.97
CA VAL A 128 7.89 14.62 17.15
C VAL A 128 8.77 15.80 17.56
N THR A 129 9.26 16.56 16.58
CA THR A 129 10.18 17.69 16.78
C THR A 129 9.58 19.04 16.38
N GLY A 130 8.49 19.04 15.59
CA GLY A 130 7.86 20.23 15.05
C GLY A 130 8.63 20.87 13.88
N GLY A 131 9.64 20.17 13.34
CA GLY A 131 10.51 20.65 12.27
C GLY A 131 10.30 19.93 10.93
N ILE A 132 10.99 20.42 9.89
CA ILE A 132 10.91 19.85 8.52
C ILE A 132 11.30 18.36 8.45
N ASP A 133 12.13 17.90 9.40
CA ASP A 133 12.54 16.50 9.50
C ASP A 133 11.36 15.56 9.75
N ASP A 134 10.29 16.02 10.43
CA ASP A 134 9.08 15.21 10.68
C ASP A 134 8.32 14.92 9.38
N SER A 135 8.17 15.92 8.51
CA SER A 135 7.52 15.73 7.20
C SER A 135 8.37 14.84 6.28
N LEU A 136 9.70 14.96 6.29
CA LEU A 136 10.59 14.05 5.56
C LEU A 136 10.49 12.61 6.04
N VAL A 137 10.45 12.41 7.36
CA VAL A 137 10.25 11.08 7.98
C VAL A 137 8.89 10.51 7.61
N SER A 138 7.83 11.31 7.70
CA SER A 138 6.47 10.88 7.34
C SER A 138 6.36 10.52 5.86
N GLN A 139 6.91 11.34 4.97
CA GLN A 139 6.92 11.07 3.53
C GLN A 139 7.68 9.79 3.20
N HIS A 140 8.85 9.59 3.81
CA HIS A 140 9.64 8.39 3.58
C HIS A 140 8.93 7.12 4.09
N ALA A 141 8.28 7.21 5.25
CA ALA A 141 7.48 6.12 5.80
C ALA A 141 6.27 5.81 4.90
N ALA A 142 5.52 6.82 4.46
CA ALA A 142 4.36 6.67 3.58
C ALA A 142 4.73 6.03 2.24
N GLN A 143 5.77 6.54 1.57
CA GLN A 143 6.28 5.96 0.32
C GLN A 143 6.70 4.50 0.51
N THR A 144 7.42 4.21 1.60
CA THR A 144 7.88 2.84 1.88
C THR A 144 6.69 1.91 2.14
N THR A 145 5.69 2.35 2.89
CA THR A 145 4.46 1.58 3.13
C THR A 145 3.73 1.28 1.83
N VAL A 146 3.45 2.30 1.02
CA VAL A 146 2.69 2.10 -0.23
C VAL A 146 3.47 1.22 -1.21
N ARG A 147 4.78 1.45 -1.36
CA ARG A 147 5.63 0.64 -2.25
C ARG A 147 5.67 -0.83 -1.82
N ASP A 148 5.82 -1.08 -0.52
CA ASP A 148 5.86 -2.45 0.01
C ASP A 148 4.51 -3.15 -0.11
N LEU A 149 3.41 -2.43 0.10
CA LEU A 149 2.07 -2.95 -0.14
C LEU A 149 1.94 -3.42 -1.60
N LEU A 150 2.25 -2.55 -2.56
CA LEU A 150 2.16 -2.88 -3.99
C LEU A 150 3.07 -4.05 -4.37
N ALA A 151 4.29 -4.10 -3.83
CA ALA A 151 5.22 -5.21 -4.06
C ALA A 151 4.67 -6.55 -3.53
N ASN A 152 4.12 -6.56 -2.32
CA ASN A 152 3.57 -7.78 -1.73
C ASN A 152 2.29 -8.23 -2.47
N LEU A 153 1.45 -7.29 -2.91
CA LEU A 153 0.28 -7.61 -3.74
C LEU A 153 0.69 -8.21 -5.08
N CYS A 154 1.70 -7.64 -5.74
CA CYS A 154 2.25 -8.18 -6.98
C CYS A 154 2.69 -9.64 -6.80
N VAL A 155 3.51 -9.92 -5.78
CA VAL A 155 3.99 -11.29 -5.49
C VAL A 155 2.81 -12.24 -5.22
N ALA A 156 1.84 -11.83 -4.42
CA ALA A 156 0.68 -12.66 -4.11
C ALA A 156 -0.14 -12.98 -5.36
N MET A 157 -0.40 -11.97 -6.19
CA MET A 157 -1.18 -12.11 -7.41
C MET A 157 -0.45 -12.98 -8.43
N GLU A 158 0.85 -12.81 -8.64
CA GLU A 158 1.61 -13.63 -9.58
C GLU A 158 1.74 -15.09 -9.11
N SER A 159 1.85 -15.31 -7.78
CA SER A 159 2.00 -16.65 -7.21
C SER A 159 0.75 -17.53 -7.30
N GLU A 160 -0.45 -16.94 -7.31
CA GLU A 160 -1.68 -17.70 -7.51
C GLU A 160 -1.76 -18.33 -8.92
N SER A 161 -1.02 -17.80 -9.90
CA SER A 161 -1.00 -18.35 -11.27
C SER A 161 -0.32 -19.70 -11.32
N SER A 162 0.82 -19.83 -10.62
CA SER A 162 1.63 -21.05 -10.65
C SER A 162 0.89 -22.26 -10.05
N ARG A 163 -0.09 -22.04 -9.17
CA ARG A 163 -0.91 -23.13 -8.61
C ARG A 163 -1.99 -23.64 -9.56
N ASN A 164 -2.51 -22.79 -10.46
CA ASN A 164 -3.59 -23.18 -11.36
C ASN A 164 -3.08 -23.87 -12.63
N THR A 165 -1.82 -23.62 -13.05
CA THR A 165 -1.25 -24.25 -14.26
C THR A 165 -0.80 -25.71 -14.04
N LEU A 166 -0.65 -26.15 -12.78
CA LEU A 166 -0.15 -27.50 -12.46
C LEU A 166 -1.26 -28.57 -12.40
N VAL A 167 -2.54 -28.18 -12.43
CA VAL A 167 -3.67 -29.13 -12.26
C VAL A 167 -4.22 -29.62 -13.60
N ASP A 168 -3.98 -28.91 -14.71
CA ASP A 168 -4.50 -29.26 -16.04
C ASP A 168 -3.57 -30.18 -16.86
N GLY A 169 -2.51 -30.72 -16.24
CA GLY A 169 -1.47 -31.52 -16.91
C GLY A 169 -1.50 -33.02 -16.63
N SER A 170 -2.59 -33.58 -16.11
CA SER A 170 -2.70 -35.02 -15.83
C SER A 170 -4.07 -35.56 -16.21
N SER A 171 -4.21 -35.95 -17.47
CA SER A 171 -5.19 -36.93 -17.96
C SER A 171 -4.56 -37.77 -19.05
#